data_AF-A0A6G8KXJ6-F1
#
_entry.id   AF-A0A6G8KXJ6-F1
#
_cell.length_a   1.000
_cell.length_b   1.000
_cell.length_c   1.000
_cell.angle_alpha   90.00
_cell.angle_beta   90.00
_cell.angle_gamma   90.00
#
_symmetry.space_group_name_H-M   'P 1'
#
loop_
_entity.id
_entity.type
_entity.pdbx_description
1 polymer ?
#
loop_
_entity_poly.entity_id
_entity_poly.type
_entity_poly.pdbx_seq_one_letter_code
_entity_poly.pdbx_strand_id
1 'polypeptide(L)'
;MSHADYLTSDQLYRALNVRDLTDPDQGRHAIQALLQSVIDRLQSGWDSSIRYVRSSPVVPVRDNYDRLGYDPGDVTRARRYTRYISPAVMLRSHMSAELPRALEDYAGMSEVDELLVAPGLVYRRDAVDRTHVGEPHQVDLWRIRSTPNTGDEDMLSMIGELVEAVLPDAQWRTTDVAHPYTVGGRQIDVFHDGEWLELAECGRIHPEVLRGSGLDPERWSGLALGMGLERALMLRKGIPDIRYLRAEDPRIATQMLTLDPWQHVSLLPAARRDLSVVVDAEEDEETLGDRIRVALGDNADVIESLEVLSRTPHEGLPKAARSRLGTQDGQVNLLIRIMLRPIDRTLTSDEANVIRNVIYEAVHEGPVMELI
;
A
#
# COMPACT_ATOMS: atom_id res chain seq x y z
N MET A 1 20.74 18.79 12.34
CA MET A 1 19.39 18.43 11.85
C MET A 1 19.58 18.01 10.40
N SER A 2 19.68 16.71 10.14
CA SER A 2 19.98 16.21 8.80
C SER A 2 18.80 16.48 7.88
N HIS A 3 19.08 16.79 6.61
CA HIS A 3 18.08 16.89 5.54
C HIS A 3 17.41 15.53 5.19
N ALA A 4 17.57 14.49 6.02
CA ALA A 4 17.17 13.12 5.72
C ALA A 4 15.71 12.79 6.11
N ASP A 5 14.99 13.73 6.71
CA ASP A 5 13.68 13.47 7.35
C ASP A 5 12.46 13.72 6.45
N TYR A 6 12.65 14.41 5.32
CA TYR A 6 11.56 14.82 4.42
C TYR A 6 11.91 14.48 2.97
N LEU A 7 10.88 14.30 2.14
CA LEU A 7 11.06 14.07 0.72
C LEU A 7 11.82 15.23 0.07
N THR A 8 12.83 14.90 -0.73
CA THR A 8 13.46 15.86 -1.64
C THR A 8 12.51 16.22 -2.79
N SER A 9 12.79 17.31 -3.50
CA SER A 9 11.99 17.71 -4.67
C SER A 9 11.97 16.61 -5.74
N ASP A 10 13.08 15.89 -5.96
CA ASP A 10 13.15 14.81 -6.95
C ASP A 10 12.36 13.57 -6.51
N GLN A 11 12.37 13.25 -5.21
CA GLN A 11 11.56 12.15 -4.66
C GLN A 11 10.06 12.48 -4.77
N LEU A 12 9.68 13.72 -4.41
CA LEU A 12 8.30 14.18 -4.54
C LEU A 12 7.85 14.19 -6.01
N TYR A 13 8.69 14.71 -6.92
CA TYR A 13 8.41 14.69 -8.35
C TYR A 13 8.18 13.27 -8.86
N ARG A 14 9.08 12.32 -8.53
CA ARG A 14 8.92 10.91 -8.92
C ARG A 14 7.61 10.31 -8.38
N ALA A 15 7.33 10.49 -7.09
CA ALA A 15 6.12 9.99 -6.47
C ALA A 15 4.85 10.52 -7.14
N LEU A 16 4.80 11.81 -7.47
CA LEU A 16 3.64 12.44 -8.10
C LEU A 16 3.46 12.11 -9.59
N ASN A 17 4.47 11.53 -10.25
CA ASN A 17 4.40 11.11 -11.66
C ASN A 17 4.06 9.62 -11.82
N VAL A 18 3.85 8.88 -10.72
CA VAL A 18 3.36 7.50 -10.81
C VAL A 18 1.94 7.52 -11.39
N ARG A 19 1.72 6.72 -12.43
CA ARG A 19 0.40 6.54 -13.04
C ARG A 19 -0.59 5.99 -12.02
N ASP A 20 -1.71 6.69 -11.83
CA ASP A 20 -2.85 6.22 -11.04
C ASP A 20 -3.73 5.30 -11.92
N LEU A 21 -3.66 4.00 -11.67
CA LEU A 21 -4.41 2.97 -12.40
C LEU A 21 -5.92 3.03 -12.13
N THR A 22 -6.36 3.76 -11.10
CA THR A 22 -7.79 3.99 -10.83
C THR A 22 -8.35 5.16 -11.64
N ASP A 23 -7.49 5.98 -12.25
CA ASP A 23 -7.87 7.18 -12.98
C ASP A 23 -8.06 6.87 -14.48
N PRO A 24 -9.29 6.93 -15.01
CA PRO A 24 -9.53 6.64 -16.43
C PRO A 24 -8.86 7.66 -17.37
N ASP A 25 -8.60 8.89 -16.91
CA ASP A 25 -7.91 9.91 -17.71
C ASP A 25 -6.43 9.56 -17.90
N GLN A 26 -5.87 8.71 -17.04
CA GLN A 26 -4.53 8.16 -17.16
C GLN A 26 -4.50 6.82 -17.90
N GLY A 27 -5.60 6.44 -18.57
CA GLY A 27 -5.71 5.27 -19.41
C GLY A 27 -6.37 4.07 -18.72
N ARG A 28 -6.92 3.17 -19.53
CA ARG A 28 -7.71 2.02 -19.07
C ARG A 28 -6.86 1.02 -18.26
N HIS A 29 -7.49 0.40 -17.26
CA HIS A 29 -6.90 -0.67 -16.47
C HIS A 29 -7.96 -1.56 -15.81
N ALA A 30 -7.63 -2.83 -15.55
CA ALA A 30 -8.52 -3.82 -14.94
C ALA A 30 -8.92 -3.46 -13.50
N ILE A 31 -8.10 -2.67 -12.79
CA ILE A 31 -8.44 -2.09 -11.48
C ILE A 31 -9.75 -1.29 -11.56
N GLN A 32 -9.94 -0.53 -12.64
CA GLN A 32 -11.16 0.27 -12.83
C GLN A 32 -12.38 -0.64 -12.99
N ALA A 33 -12.25 -1.73 -13.77
CA ALA A 33 -13.32 -2.70 -13.95
C ALA A 33 -13.66 -3.44 -12.64
N LEU A 34 -12.66 -3.79 -11.84
CA LEU A 34 -12.84 -4.39 -10.52
C LEU A 34 -13.59 -3.43 -9.59
N LEU A 35 -13.11 -2.19 -9.48
CA LEU A 35 -13.71 -1.16 -8.64
C LEU A 35 -15.16 -0.90 -9.06
N GLN A 36 -15.44 -0.79 -10.36
CA GLN A 36 -16.79 -0.59 -10.86
C GLN A 36 -17.70 -1.77 -10.49
N SER A 37 -17.22 -3.01 -10.59
CA SER A 37 -17.98 -4.21 -10.17
C SER A 37 -18.34 -4.17 -8.68
N VAL A 38 -17.46 -3.66 -7.82
CA VAL A 38 -17.75 -3.49 -6.38
C VAL A 38 -18.78 -2.38 -6.16
N ILE A 39 -18.60 -1.23 -6.81
CA ILE A 39 -19.49 -0.08 -6.70
C ILE A 39 -20.91 -0.44 -7.15
N ASP A 40 -21.07 -1.06 -8.33
CA ASP A 40 -22.37 -1.44 -8.89
C ASP A 40 -23.13 -2.37 -7.94
N ARG A 41 -22.41 -3.30 -7.30
CA ARG A 41 -22.98 -4.29 -6.40
C ARG A 41 -23.43 -3.68 -5.07
N LEU A 42 -22.57 -2.85 -4.47
CA LEU A 42 -22.92 -2.11 -3.25
C LEU A 42 -24.08 -1.14 -3.50
N GLN A 43 -24.04 -0.39 -4.62
CA GLN A 43 -25.11 0.55 -4.99
C GLN A 43 -26.45 -0.17 -5.17
N SER A 44 -26.45 -1.30 -5.88
CA SER A 44 -27.67 -2.08 -6.13
C SER A 44 -28.31 -2.60 -4.84
N GLY A 45 -27.48 -2.95 -3.83
CA GLY A 45 -27.97 -3.40 -2.52
C GLY A 45 -28.53 -2.28 -1.65
N TRP A 46 -28.13 -1.04 -1.87
CA TRP A 46 -28.44 0.10 -0.99
C TRP A 46 -29.40 1.13 -1.56
N ASP A 47 -29.58 1.16 -2.89
CA ASP A 47 -30.29 2.24 -3.60
C ASP A 47 -29.71 3.63 -3.28
N SER A 48 -28.41 3.69 -3.01
CA SER A 48 -27.69 4.91 -2.66
C SER A 48 -27.24 5.68 -3.90
N SER A 49 -27.11 7.00 -3.76
CA SER A 49 -26.36 7.82 -4.73
C SER A 49 -24.85 7.53 -4.66
N ILE A 50 -24.08 7.93 -5.68
CA ILE A 50 -22.62 7.75 -5.73
C ILE A 50 -21.94 9.10 -5.90
N ARG A 51 -20.91 9.34 -5.08
CA ARG A 51 -20.01 10.49 -5.22
C ARG A 51 -18.56 10.04 -5.23
N TYR A 52 -17.86 10.35 -6.33
CA TYR A 52 -16.41 10.17 -6.41
C TYR A 52 -15.68 11.31 -5.68
N VAL A 53 -14.72 10.94 -4.84
CA VAL A 53 -13.81 11.86 -4.14
C VAL A 53 -12.40 11.60 -4.66
N ARG A 54 -11.86 12.55 -5.41
CA ARG A 54 -10.50 12.49 -5.95
C ARG A 54 -9.83 13.85 -5.75
N SER A 55 -8.72 13.85 -5.02
CA SER A 55 -7.93 15.06 -4.77
C SER A 55 -6.43 14.77 -4.87
N SER A 56 -5.61 15.82 -4.69
CA SER A 56 -4.16 15.69 -4.71
C SER A 56 -3.70 14.70 -3.64
N PRO A 57 -2.73 13.81 -3.93
CA PRO A 57 -2.17 12.94 -2.90
C PRO A 57 -1.38 13.70 -1.82
N VAL A 58 -1.11 14.99 -2.02
CA VAL A 58 -0.47 15.87 -1.02
C VAL A 58 -1.53 16.35 -0.05
N VAL A 59 -1.52 15.80 1.16
CA VAL A 59 -2.55 16.05 2.19
C VAL A 59 -1.94 16.64 3.46
N PRO A 60 -2.73 17.40 4.25
CA PRO A 60 -2.35 17.76 5.60
C PRO A 60 -2.24 16.51 6.49
N VAL A 61 -1.22 16.46 7.36
CA VAL A 61 -1.08 15.43 8.40
C VAL A 61 -2.34 15.34 9.27
N ARG A 62 -3.00 16.48 9.47
CA ARG A 62 -4.27 16.59 10.18
C ARG A 62 -5.39 15.75 9.58
N ASP A 63 -5.52 15.75 8.25
CA ASP A 63 -6.60 15.03 7.59
C ASP A 63 -6.26 13.53 7.46
N ASN A 64 -4.97 13.22 7.22
CA ASN A 64 -4.50 11.84 7.17
C ASN A 64 -4.58 11.12 8.52
N TYR A 65 -4.44 11.82 9.65
CA TYR A 65 -4.35 11.15 10.95
C TYR A 65 -5.24 11.77 12.03
N ASP A 66 -5.06 13.05 12.35
CA ASP A 66 -5.67 13.67 13.54
C ASP A 66 -7.20 13.60 13.50
N ARG A 67 -7.81 13.91 12.35
CA ARG A 67 -9.26 13.88 12.17
C ARG A 67 -9.86 12.48 12.09
N LEU A 68 -9.01 11.48 11.90
CA LEU A 68 -9.35 10.07 11.92
C LEU A 68 -9.06 9.43 13.29
N GLY A 69 -8.64 10.22 14.29
CA GLY A 69 -8.50 9.77 15.67
C GLY A 69 -7.19 9.03 15.98
N TYR A 70 -6.23 8.99 15.06
CA TYR A 70 -4.93 8.35 15.31
C TYR A 70 -4.20 9.02 16.47
N ASP A 71 -3.57 8.24 17.34
CA ASP A 71 -2.76 8.76 18.44
C ASP A 71 -1.51 9.49 17.91
N PRO A 72 -1.07 10.62 18.50
CA PRO A 72 0.15 11.31 18.06
C PRO A 72 1.43 10.46 18.11
N GLY A 73 1.49 9.47 19.00
CA GLY A 73 2.58 8.49 19.13
C GLY A 73 2.35 7.18 18.38
N ASP A 74 1.31 7.10 17.55
CA ASP A 74 1.00 5.92 16.75
C ASP A 74 2.17 5.58 15.80
N VAL A 75 2.54 4.30 15.74
CA VAL A 75 3.64 3.82 14.90
C VAL A 75 3.42 4.13 13.43
N THR A 76 2.17 4.15 12.95
CA THR A 76 1.81 4.47 11.56
C THR A 76 2.18 5.91 11.16
N ARG A 77 2.32 6.82 12.14
CA ARG A 77 2.81 8.18 11.91
C ARG A 77 4.33 8.24 11.82
N ALA A 78 5.06 7.19 12.23
CA ALA A 78 6.51 7.20 12.20
C ALA A 78 7.01 7.35 10.75
N ARG A 79 8.03 8.18 10.56
CA ARG A 79 8.59 8.51 9.24
C ARG A 79 9.13 7.28 8.50
N ARG A 80 9.45 6.20 9.22
CA ARG A 80 9.88 4.93 8.63
C ARG A 80 8.79 4.22 7.82
N TYR A 81 7.51 4.52 8.06
CA TYR A 81 6.38 3.99 7.30
C TYR A 81 5.78 5.00 6.30
N THR A 82 6.04 6.29 6.52
CA THR A 82 5.23 7.38 5.95
C THR A 82 6.09 8.48 5.34
N ARG A 83 5.67 8.99 4.18
CA ARG A 83 6.44 9.95 3.38
C ARG A 83 6.02 11.41 3.61
N TYR A 84 6.76 12.10 4.48
CA TYR A 84 6.51 13.50 4.83
C TYR A 84 7.18 14.49 3.88
N ILE A 85 6.48 15.58 3.55
CA ILE A 85 7.01 16.72 2.78
C ILE A 85 7.45 17.84 3.74
N SER A 86 6.71 18.02 4.84
CA SER A 86 7.02 18.97 5.90
C SER A 86 6.43 18.47 7.24
N PRO A 87 6.61 19.16 8.37
CA PRO A 87 5.98 18.77 9.64
C PRO A 87 4.44 18.65 9.59
N ALA A 88 3.78 19.34 8.65
CA ALA A 88 2.31 19.40 8.57
C ALA A 88 1.73 18.85 7.26
N VAL A 89 2.57 18.44 6.31
CA VAL A 89 2.15 18.00 4.96
C VAL A 89 2.89 16.73 4.56
N MET A 90 2.18 15.80 3.94
CA MET A 90 2.69 14.49 3.54
C MET A 90 2.04 14.01 2.24
N LEU A 91 2.59 12.95 1.66
CA LEU A 91 1.84 12.12 0.73
C LEU A 91 0.91 11.21 1.54
N ARG A 92 -0.37 11.13 1.16
CA ARG A 92 -1.37 10.35 1.91
C ARG A 92 -0.93 8.88 2.06
N SER A 93 -1.07 8.32 3.25
CA SER A 93 -0.71 6.92 3.53
C SER A 93 -1.89 5.96 3.40
N HIS A 94 -3.12 6.46 3.30
CA HIS A 94 -4.35 5.70 3.03
C HIS A 94 -5.42 6.63 2.42
N MET A 95 -6.40 6.06 1.72
CA MET A 95 -7.46 6.87 1.08
C MET A 95 -8.46 7.45 2.08
N SER A 96 -8.55 6.91 3.31
CA SER A 96 -9.38 7.47 4.38
C SER A 96 -9.05 8.94 4.70
N ALA A 97 -7.84 9.41 4.34
CA ALA A 97 -7.42 10.80 4.49
C ALA A 97 -8.30 11.81 3.73
N GLU A 98 -8.99 11.38 2.68
CA GLU A 98 -9.89 12.23 1.88
C GLU A 98 -11.25 12.48 2.58
N LEU A 99 -11.64 11.57 3.48
CA LEU A 99 -13.01 11.45 3.96
C LEU A 99 -13.41 12.54 4.96
N PRO A 100 -12.56 12.96 5.93
CA PRO A 100 -12.93 14.04 6.83
C PRO A 100 -13.31 15.33 6.11
N ARG A 101 -12.61 15.66 5.01
CA ARG A 101 -12.94 16.83 4.19
C ARG A 101 -14.21 16.61 3.37
N ALA A 102 -14.38 15.44 2.75
CA ALA A 102 -15.58 15.12 1.99
C ALA A 102 -16.86 15.11 2.85
N LEU A 103 -16.74 14.69 4.11
CA LEU A 103 -17.86 14.62 5.05
C LEU A 103 -18.39 16.01 5.46
N GLU A 104 -17.56 17.06 5.40
CA GLU A 104 -17.99 18.43 5.73
C GLU A 104 -19.08 18.95 4.79
N ASP A 105 -19.12 18.46 3.54
CA ASP A 105 -20.09 18.91 2.54
C ASP A 105 -21.53 18.50 2.87
N TYR A 106 -21.72 17.54 3.78
CA TYR A 106 -23.03 17.09 4.23
C TYR A 106 -23.62 17.95 5.35
N ALA A 107 -22.85 18.91 5.90
CA ALA A 107 -23.32 19.76 6.98
C ALA A 107 -24.57 20.54 6.57
N GLY A 108 -25.68 20.30 7.29
CA GLY A 108 -26.97 20.93 7.01
C GLY A 108 -27.83 20.23 5.94
N MET A 109 -27.37 19.12 5.37
CA MET A 109 -28.17 18.29 4.47
C MET A 109 -29.11 17.34 5.22
N SER A 110 -30.10 16.79 4.51
CA SER A 110 -31.03 15.76 4.98
C SER A 110 -31.40 14.82 3.83
N GLU A 111 -31.99 13.67 4.16
CA GLU A 111 -32.39 12.65 3.17
C GLU A 111 -31.21 12.13 2.34
N VAL A 112 -30.05 12.01 2.98
CA VAL A 112 -28.82 11.52 2.35
C VAL A 112 -28.67 10.02 2.58
N ASP A 113 -28.45 9.30 1.49
CA ASP A 113 -27.88 7.95 1.45
C ASP A 113 -26.93 7.91 0.24
N GLU A 114 -25.63 8.03 0.51
CA GLU A 114 -24.62 8.21 -0.53
C GLU A 114 -23.39 7.35 -0.26
N LEU A 115 -22.91 6.69 -1.31
CA LEU A 115 -21.64 5.99 -1.33
C LEU A 115 -20.55 6.93 -1.84
N LEU A 116 -19.68 7.35 -0.92
CA LEU A 116 -18.42 8.02 -1.22
C LEU A 116 -17.42 6.99 -1.75
N VAL A 117 -16.90 7.24 -2.94
CA VAL A 117 -15.89 6.41 -3.60
C VAL A 117 -14.60 7.22 -3.69
N ALA A 118 -13.60 6.87 -2.90
CA ALA A 118 -12.30 7.55 -2.85
C ALA A 118 -11.17 6.59 -3.28
N PRO A 119 -10.94 6.39 -4.60
CA PRO A 119 -9.85 5.55 -5.10
C PRO A 119 -8.61 6.39 -5.42
N GLY A 120 -7.43 5.82 -5.20
CA GLY A 120 -6.19 6.42 -5.66
C GLY A 120 -4.94 5.80 -5.07
N LEU A 121 -3.80 6.33 -5.53
CA LEU A 121 -2.49 5.98 -4.98
C LEU A 121 -2.35 6.40 -3.52
N VAL A 122 -1.74 5.54 -2.72
CA VAL A 122 -1.27 5.84 -1.37
C VAL A 122 0.22 5.57 -1.29
N TYR A 123 0.91 6.22 -0.36
CA TYR A 123 2.37 6.23 -0.34
C TYR A 123 2.86 5.71 0.99
N ARG A 124 3.43 4.50 0.98
CA ARG A 124 3.97 3.82 2.16
C ARG A 124 5.40 3.40 1.90
N ARG A 125 6.15 3.21 2.98
CA ARG A 125 7.35 2.39 2.93
C ARG A 125 6.91 0.97 3.30
N ASP A 126 7.29 0.01 2.48
CA ASP A 126 6.81 -1.36 2.56
C ASP A 126 7.94 -2.33 2.15
N ALA A 127 7.75 -3.63 2.33
CA ALA A 127 8.68 -4.64 1.86
C ALA A 127 8.85 -4.58 0.33
N VAL A 128 9.91 -5.23 -0.17
CA VAL A 128 10.10 -5.45 -1.61
C VAL A 128 9.90 -6.94 -1.88
N ASP A 129 8.69 -7.30 -2.30
CA ASP A 129 8.35 -8.67 -2.67
C ASP A 129 7.29 -8.70 -3.79
N ARG A 130 6.78 -9.90 -4.09
CA ARG A 130 5.82 -10.13 -5.17
C ARG A 130 4.40 -9.60 -4.88
N THR A 131 4.14 -9.13 -3.67
CA THR A 131 2.82 -8.72 -3.17
C THR A 131 2.78 -7.29 -2.63
N HIS A 132 3.94 -6.66 -2.39
CA HIS A 132 4.06 -5.32 -1.83
C HIS A 132 4.76 -4.35 -2.81
N VAL A 133 4.27 -3.10 -2.83
CA VAL A 133 4.84 -1.97 -3.58
C VAL A 133 4.80 -0.72 -2.72
N GLY A 134 5.69 0.25 -2.96
CA GLY A 134 5.71 1.51 -2.19
C GLY A 134 4.52 2.44 -2.46
N GLU A 135 3.91 2.31 -3.65
CA GLU A 135 2.81 3.15 -4.11
C GLU A 135 1.61 2.30 -4.56
N PRO A 136 0.93 1.57 -3.64
CA PRO A 136 -0.24 0.79 -3.98
C PRO A 136 -1.45 1.69 -4.20
N HIS A 137 -2.48 1.16 -4.84
CA HIS A 137 -3.78 1.78 -4.94
C HIS A 137 -4.69 1.24 -3.84
N GLN A 138 -5.34 2.16 -3.14
CA GLN A 138 -6.39 1.86 -2.20
C GLN A 138 -7.69 2.48 -2.70
N VAL A 139 -8.82 1.92 -2.28
CA VAL A 139 -10.10 2.61 -2.31
C VAL A 139 -10.69 2.65 -0.91
N ASP A 140 -11.19 3.82 -0.52
CA ASP A 140 -12.12 3.95 0.58
C ASP A 140 -13.55 4.07 0.03
N LEU A 141 -14.42 3.16 0.44
CA LEU A 141 -15.84 3.12 0.11
C LEU A 141 -16.64 3.39 1.39
N TRP A 142 -17.13 4.62 1.53
CA TRP A 142 -17.85 5.04 2.74
C TRP A 142 -19.32 5.31 2.40
N ARG A 143 -20.23 4.57 3.01
CA ARG A 143 -21.67 4.86 2.91
C ARG A 143 -22.06 5.80 4.02
N ILE A 144 -22.46 7.03 3.68
CA ILE A 144 -22.93 8.03 4.64
C ILE A 144 -24.46 8.15 4.56
N ARG A 145 -25.11 8.18 5.72
CA ARG A 145 -26.57 8.23 5.81
C ARG A 145 -27.01 9.27 6.84
N SER A 146 -28.02 10.06 6.50
CA SER A 146 -28.68 10.98 7.44
C SER A 146 -29.74 10.25 8.28
N THR A 147 -29.35 9.12 8.89
CA THR A 147 -30.11 8.37 9.90
C THR A 147 -29.14 7.78 10.91
N PRO A 148 -29.51 7.59 12.20
CA PRO A 148 -28.64 6.97 13.20
C PRO A 148 -28.57 5.42 13.11
N ASN A 149 -29.39 4.79 12.27
CA ASN A 149 -29.67 3.35 12.35
C ASN A 149 -28.74 2.44 11.52
N THR A 150 -27.47 2.82 11.28
CA THR A 150 -26.52 1.92 10.58
C THR A 150 -25.90 0.95 11.58
N GLY A 151 -26.16 -0.34 11.40
CA GLY A 151 -25.79 -1.41 12.33
C GLY A 151 -24.82 -2.45 11.76
N ASP A 152 -24.51 -3.45 12.58
CA ASP A 152 -23.65 -4.57 12.21
C ASP A 152 -24.25 -5.44 11.10
N GLU A 153 -25.59 -5.48 10.97
CA GLU A 153 -26.26 -6.18 9.86
C GLU A 153 -25.97 -5.51 8.51
N ASP A 154 -26.00 -4.18 8.45
CA ASP A 154 -25.62 -3.43 7.25
C ASP A 154 -24.15 -3.69 6.88
N MET A 155 -23.28 -3.74 7.90
CA MET A 155 -21.85 -4.03 7.71
C MET A 155 -21.61 -5.46 7.21
N LEU A 156 -22.29 -6.45 7.79
CA LEU A 156 -22.22 -7.84 7.33
C LEU A 156 -22.73 -8.01 5.89
N SER A 157 -23.81 -7.30 5.54
CA SER A 157 -24.31 -7.25 4.16
C SER A 157 -23.27 -6.64 3.22
N MET A 158 -22.66 -5.50 3.59
CA MET A 158 -21.58 -4.87 2.83
C MET A 158 -20.41 -5.83 2.57
N ILE A 159 -19.99 -6.58 3.59
CA ILE A 159 -18.90 -7.57 3.48
C ILE A 159 -19.25 -8.66 2.46
N GLY A 160 -20.47 -9.22 2.53
CA GLY A 160 -20.93 -10.23 1.58
C GLY A 160 -20.98 -9.68 0.14
N GLU A 161 -21.48 -8.47 -0.05
CA GLU A 161 -21.52 -7.82 -1.36
C GLU A 161 -20.12 -7.48 -1.90
N LEU A 162 -19.17 -7.12 -1.04
CA LEU A 162 -17.77 -6.91 -1.41
C LEU A 162 -17.10 -8.21 -1.87
N VAL A 163 -17.15 -9.25 -1.03
CA VAL A 163 -16.44 -10.51 -1.31
C VAL A 163 -16.95 -11.11 -2.61
N GLU A 164 -18.26 -11.17 -2.80
CA GLU A 164 -18.82 -11.78 -4.00
C GLU A 164 -18.67 -10.89 -5.25
N ALA A 165 -18.39 -9.57 -5.10
CA ALA A 165 -17.96 -8.73 -6.22
C ALA A 165 -16.51 -9.00 -6.64
N VAL A 166 -15.60 -9.15 -5.67
CA VAL A 166 -14.16 -9.33 -5.91
C VAL A 166 -13.83 -10.77 -6.28
N LEU A 167 -14.33 -11.73 -5.50
CA LEU A 167 -14.06 -13.16 -5.62
C LEU A 167 -15.37 -13.95 -5.41
N PRO A 168 -16.21 -14.06 -6.46
CA PRO A 168 -17.45 -14.83 -6.45
C PRO A 168 -17.26 -16.24 -5.89
N ASP A 169 -18.26 -16.71 -5.13
CA ASP A 169 -18.31 -18.02 -4.48
C ASP A 169 -17.22 -18.28 -3.41
N ALA A 170 -16.39 -17.28 -3.07
CA ALA A 170 -15.35 -17.43 -2.06
C ALA A 170 -15.93 -17.59 -0.66
N GLN A 171 -15.34 -18.51 0.10
CA GLN A 171 -15.53 -18.53 1.55
C GLN A 171 -14.83 -17.33 2.16
N TRP A 172 -15.47 -16.68 3.12
CA TRP A 172 -14.89 -15.56 3.85
C TRP A 172 -15.15 -15.67 5.34
N ARG A 173 -14.32 -15.00 6.13
CA ARG A 173 -14.48 -14.85 7.58
C ARG A 173 -14.10 -13.42 7.97
N THR A 174 -14.48 -13.04 9.19
CA THR A 174 -14.05 -11.77 9.77
C THR A 174 -13.33 -11.96 11.08
N THR A 175 -12.35 -11.10 11.34
CA THR A 175 -11.68 -10.97 12.63
C THR A 175 -11.88 -9.55 13.15
N ASP A 176 -12.21 -9.40 14.43
CA ASP A 176 -12.36 -8.08 15.04
C ASP A 176 -11.02 -7.34 15.03
N VAL A 177 -11.05 -6.08 14.60
CA VAL A 177 -9.88 -5.19 14.55
C VAL A 177 -10.29 -3.79 15.03
N ALA A 178 -9.38 -3.14 15.75
CA ALA A 178 -9.61 -1.78 16.23
C ALA A 178 -8.98 -0.79 15.25
N HIS A 179 -9.78 0.13 14.71
CA HIS A 179 -9.29 1.29 13.98
C HIS A 179 -9.69 2.58 14.69
N PRO A 180 -8.85 3.64 14.64
CA PRO A 180 -9.16 4.91 15.29
C PRO A 180 -10.42 5.62 14.76
N TYR A 181 -10.79 5.35 13.49
CA TYR A 181 -11.89 6.01 12.80
C TYR A 181 -13.13 5.13 12.59
N THR A 182 -13.16 3.92 13.14
CA THR A 182 -14.36 3.06 13.11
C THR A 182 -14.74 2.48 14.47
N VAL A 183 -15.99 2.04 14.60
CA VAL A 183 -16.50 1.26 15.73
C VAL A 183 -16.93 -0.11 15.23
N GLY A 184 -16.54 -1.16 15.96
CA GLY A 184 -16.82 -2.55 15.56
C GLY A 184 -16.06 -2.93 14.29
N GLY A 185 -14.80 -2.51 14.18
CA GLY A 185 -13.98 -2.77 13.00
C GLY A 185 -13.77 -4.26 12.76
N ARG A 186 -13.71 -4.66 11.49
CA ARG A 186 -13.53 -6.04 11.05
C ARG A 186 -12.57 -6.12 9.88
N GLN A 187 -11.56 -6.98 10.02
CA GLN A 187 -10.75 -7.47 8.92
C GLN A 187 -11.53 -8.57 8.19
N ILE A 188 -11.52 -8.53 6.86
CA ILE A 188 -12.22 -9.47 5.99
C ILE A 188 -11.16 -10.36 5.34
N ASP A 189 -11.17 -11.66 5.67
CA ASP A 189 -10.31 -12.64 5.02
C ASP A 189 -11.12 -13.48 4.04
N VAL A 190 -10.56 -13.76 2.87
CA VAL A 190 -11.09 -14.71 1.89
C VAL A 190 -10.23 -15.97 1.82
N PHE A 191 -10.86 -17.12 1.63
CA PHE A 191 -10.16 -18.37 1.43
C PHE A 191 -9.82 -18.55 -0.05
N HIS A 192 -8.53 -18.64 -0.35
CA HIS A 192 -8.04 -18.80 -1.72
C HIS A 192 -6.81 -19.73 -1.70
N ASP A 193 -6.77 -20.70 -2.62
CA ASP A 193 -5.65 -21.64 -2.79
C ASP A 193 -5.14 -22.33 -1.50
N GLY A 194 -6.05 -22.60 -0.56
CA GLY A 194 -5.73 -23.32 0.68
C GLY A 194 -5.39 -22.42 1.86
N GLU A 195 -5.34 -21.10 1.67
CA GLU A 195 -4.94 -20.12 2.68
C GLU A 195 -6.01 -19.05 2.90
N TRP A 196 -5.99 -18.43 4.08
CA TRP A 196 -6.81 -17.26 4.39
C TRP A 196 -6.00 -16.00 4.12
N LEU A 197 -6.51 -15.16 3.21
CA LEU A 197 -5.85 -13.95 2.77
C LEU A 197 -6.73 -12.74 3.08
N GLU A 198 -6.15 -11.73 3.70
CA GLU A 198 -6.82 -10.46 4.00
C GLU A 198 -7.20 -9.74 2.68
N LEU A 199 -8.47 -9.40 2.52
CA LEU A 199 -9.00 -8.66 1.36
C LEU A 199 -9.18 -7.17 1.65
N ALA A 200 -9.81 -6.85 2.79
CA ALA A 200 -10.24 -5.49 3.11
C ALA A 200 -10.52 -5.36 4.61
N GLU A 201 -10.65 -4.13 5.08
CA GLU A 201 -11.06 -3.79 6.44
C GLU A 201 -12.30 -2.90 6.40
N CYS A 202 -13.15 -3.00 7.42
CA CYS A 202 -14.38 -2.22 7.49
C CYS A 202 -14.80 -1.90 8.92
N GLY A 203 -15.80 -1.04 9.07
CA GLY A 203 -16.40 -0.72 10.36
C GLY A 203 -17.53 0.29 10.22
N ARG A 204 -18.23 0.58 11.32
CA ARG A 204 -19.13 1.76 11.35
C ARG A 204 -18.31 3.01 11.55
N ILE A 205 -18.66 4.11 10.88
CA ILE A 205 -17.91 5.37 11.01
C ILE A 205 -17.93 5.82 12.48
N HIS A 206 -16.76 6.15 13.03
CA HIS A 206 -16.67 6.54 14.43
C HIS A 206 -17.39 7.87 14.70
N PRO A 207 -18.19 7.99 15.79
CA PRO A 207 -18.95 9.22 16.09
C PRO A 207 -18.10 10.49 16.16
N GLU A 208 -16.86 10.40 16.65
CA GLU A 208 -15.95 11.56 16.69
C GLU A 208 -15.44 12.00 15.31
N VAL A 209 -15.39 11.11 14.31
CA VAL A 209 -15.09 11.49 12.92
C VAL A 209 -16.25 12.28 12.33
N LEU A 210 -17.48 11.84 12.57
CA LEU A 210 -18.70 12.56 12.18
C LEU A 210 -18.76 13.94 12.84
N ARG A 211 -18.62 13.99 14.16
CA ARG A 211 -18.63 15.24 14.94
C ARG A 211 -17.50 16.19 14.50
N GLY A 212 -16.30 15.66 14.27
CA GLY A 212 -15.15 16.40 13.75
C GLY A 212 -15.33 16.94 12.33
N SER A 213 -16.34 16.44 11.61
CA SER A 213 -16.73 16.89 10.26
C SER A 213 -18.04 17.71 10.27
N GLY A 214 -18.56 18.06 11.45
CA GLY A 214 -19.77 18.87 11.59
C GLY A 214 -21.09 18.08 11.51
N LEU A 215 -21.03 16.75 11.56
CA LEU A 215 -22.20 15.86 11.50
C LEU A 215 -22.56 15.34 12.89
N ASP A 216 -23.83 15.46 13.27
CA ASP A 216 -24.36 14.97 14.54
C ASP A 216 -24.56 13.43 14.49
N PRO A 217 -23.85 12.62 15.30
CA PRO A 217 -23.97 11.16 15.28
C PRO A 217 -25.37 10.63 15.65
N GLU A 218 -26.22 11.44 16.27
CA GLU A 218 -27.63 11.09 16.52
C GLU A 218 -28.51 11.23 15.26
N ARG A 219 -27.98 11.87 14.22
CA ARG A 219 -28.65 12.09 12.92
C ARG A 219 -27.92 11.46 11.76
N TRP A 220 -26.63 11.19 11.92
CA TRP A 220 -25.76 10.66 10.88
C TRP A 220 -25.09 9.39 11.36
N SER A 221 -25.05 8.40 10.48
CA SER A 221 -24.30 7.17 10.68
C SER A 221 -23.84 6.65 9.32
N GLY A 222 -23.00 5.62 9.32
CA GLY A 222 -22.52 5.07 8.07
C GLY A 222 -21.54 3.93 8.26
N LEU A 223 -21.12 3.39 7.12
CA LEU A 223 -20.11 2.33 7.03
C LEU A 223 -18.85 2.90 6.38
N ALA A 224 -17.70 2.43 6.83
CA ALA A 224 -16.40 2.67 6.25
C ALA A 224 -15.83 1.33 5.79
N LEU A 225 -15.24 1.31 4.60
CA LEU A 225 -14.54 0.16 4.04
C LEU A 225 -13.28 0.65 3.33
N GLY A 226 -12.13 0.03 3.65
CA GLY A 226 -10.87 0.24 2.96
C GLY A 226 -10.41 -1.06 2.28
N MET A 227 -9.98 -0.97 1.03
CA MET A 227 -9.51 -2.14 0.26
C MET A 227 -8.29 -1.81 -0.58
N GLY A 228 -7.27 -2.67 -0.53
CA GLY A 228 -6.12 -2.64 -1.45
C GLY A 228 -6.51 -3.19 -2.81
N LEU A 229 -6.44 -2.36 -3.86
CA LEU A 229 -6.95 -2.70 -5.19
C LEU A 229 -6.04 -3.67 -5.93
N GLU A 230 -4.72 -3.59 -5.74
CA GLU A 230 -3.79 -4.58 -6.30
C GLU A 230 -4.06 -5.97 -5.74
N ARG A 231 -4.17 -6.11 -4.42
CA ARG A 231 -4.44 -7.40 -3.78
C ARG A 231 -5.77 -7.99 -4.25
N ALA A 232 -6.83 -7.18 -4.26
CA ALA A 232 -8.13 -7.60 -4.74
C ALA A 232 -8.09 -8.05 -6.22
N LEU A 233 -7.37 -7.32 -7.09
CA LEU A 233 -7.22 -7.70 -8.50
C LEU A 233 -6.36 -8.94 -8.69
N MET A 234 -5.27 -9.07 -7.92
CA MET A 234 -4.41 -10.25 -7.95
C MET A 234 -5.16 -11.50 -7.54
N LEU A 235 -5.98 -11.44 -6.48
CA LEU A 235 -6.88 -12.53 -6.07
C LEU A 235 -7.90 -12.86 -7.16
N ARG A 236 -8.59 -11.82 -7.69
CA ARG A 236 -9.62 -11.98 -8.72
C ARG A 236 -9.09 -12.67 -9.98
N LYS A 237 -7.87 -12.31 -10.41
CA LYS A 237 -7.29 -12.82 -11.66
C LYS A 237 -6.30 -13.97 -11.45
N GLY A 238 -5.83 -14.25 -10.24
CA GLY A 238 -4.74 -15.20 -10.00
C GLY A 238 -3.38 -14.68 -10.49
N ILE A 239 -3.11 -13.39 -10.33
CA ILE A 239 -1.85 -12.76 -10.77
C ILE A 239 -0.76 -13.04 -9.72
N PRO A 240 0.38 -13.66 -10.08
CA PRO A 240 1.36 -14.15 -9.11
C PRO A 240 2.41 -13.10 -8.70
N ASP A 241 2.39 -11.91 -9.30
CA ASP A 241 3.38 -10.86 -9.08
C ASP A 241 2.74 -9.48 -9.30
N ILE A 242 2.76 -8.63 -8.29
CA ILE A 242 2.19 -7.28 -8.31
C ILE A 242 2.78 -6.40 -9.41
N ARG A 243 4.05 -6.62 -9.78
CA ARG A 243 4.73 -5.85 -10.82
C ARG A 243 4.08 -6.03 -12.20
N TYR A 244 3.35 -7.13 -12.42
CA TYR A 244 2.60 -7.34 -13.67
C TYR A 244 1.46 -6.34 -13.88
N LEU A 245 0.95 -5.72 -12.81
CA LEU A 245 -0.11 -4.71 -12.92
C LEU A 245 0.35 -3.43 -13.61
N ARG A 246 1.67 -3.19 -13.68
CA ARG A 246 2.25 -2.00 -14.32
C ARG A 246 3.11 -2.34 -15.54
N ALA A 247 3.24 -3.62 -15.88
CA ALA A 247 4.13 -4.05 -16.94
C ALA A 247 3.64 -3.56 -18.32
N GLU A 248 4.56 -3.02 -19.10
CA GLU A 248 4.30 -2.55 -20.47
C GLU A 248 4.43 -3.66 -21.53
N ASP A 249 4.93 -4.84 -21.15
CA ASP A 249 5.02 -5.99 -22.06
C ASP A 249 3.63 -6.29 -22.64
N PRO A 250 3.44 -6.28 -23.97
CA PRO A 250 2.13 -6.48 -24.59
C PRO A 250 1.42 -7.78 -24.18
N ARG A 251 2.17 -8.85 -23.85
CA ARG A 251 1.63 -10.14 -23.40
C ARG A 251 0.97 -10.03 -22.01
N ILE A 252 1.34 -9.03 -21.23
CA ILE A 252 0.86 -8.76 -19.87
C ILE A 252 -0.13 -7.59 -19.89
N ALA A 253 0.26 -6.46 -20.49
CA ALA A 253 -0.52 -5.22 -20.53
C ALA A 253 -1.93 -5.43 -21.10
N THR A 254 -2.07 -6.27 -22.13
CA THR A 254 -3.39 -6.58 -22.73
C THR A 254 -4.31 -7.34 -21.78
N GLN A 255 -3.76 -8.15 -20.86
CA GLN A 255 -4.54 -8.84 -19.84
C GLN A 255 -5.03 -7.91 -18.74
N MET A 256 -4.45 -6.71 -18.62
CA MET A 256 -4.83 -5.66 -17.67
C MET A 256 -5.97 -4.77 -18.17
N LEU A 257 -6.74 -5.23 -19.17
CA LEU A 257 -7.90 -4.50 -19.70
C LEU A 257 -9.24 -5.13 -19.32
N THR A 258 -9.23 -6.37 -18.78
CA THR A 258 -10.42 -7.14 -18.40
C THR A 258 -10.22 -7.83 -17.05
N LEU A 259 -11.27 -8.43 -16.50
CA LEU A 259 -11.19 -9.25 -15.28
C LEU A 259 -11.01 -10.75 -15.57
N ASP A 260 -10.70 -11.12 -16.82
CA ASP A 260 -10.49 -12.52 -17.19
C ASP A 260 -9.33 -13.14 -16.38
N PRO A 261 -9.36 -14.45 -16.06
CA PRO A 261 -8.28 -15.09 -15.33
C PRO A 261 -6.93 -14.92 -16.02
N TRP A 262 -5.88 -14.71 -15.21
CA TRP A 262 -4.51 -14.53 -15.63
C TRP A 262 -4.04 -15.71 -16.50
N GLN A 263 -3.49 -15.37 -17.66
CA GLN A 263 -2.83 -16.30 -18.56
C GLN A 263 -1.33 -16.22 -18.31
N HIS A 264 -0.75 -17.36 -17.94
CA HIS A 264 0.66 -17.43 -17.57
C HIS A 264 1.59 -16.95 -18.69
N VAL A 265 2.49 -16.04 -18.35
CA VAL A 265 3.60 -15.61 -19.21
C VAL A 265 4.88 -16.23 -18.65
N SER A 266 5.67 -16.87 -19.52
CA SER A 266 6.90 -17.57 -19.11
C SER A 266 7.83 -16.67 -18.33
N LEU A 267 8.24 -17.13 -17.14
CA LEU A 267 9.21 -16.43 -16.31
C LEU A 267 10.58 -16.40 -16.98
N LEU A 268 11.23 -15.24 -16.92
CA LEU A 268 12.62 -15.08 -17.34
C LEU A 268 13.56 -15.55 -16.21
N PRO A 269 14.79 -16.00 -16.53
CA PRO A 269 15.75 -16.41 -15.50
C PRO A 269 16.02 -15.29 -14.49
N ALA A 270 16.03 -15.63 -13.20
CA ALA A 270 16.44 -14.67 -12.17
C ALA A 270 17.96 -14.69 -11.97
N ALA A 271 18.51 -13.52 -11.64
CA ALA A 271 19.84 -13.37 -11.10
C ALA A 271 19.76 -13.16 -9.58
N ARG A 272 20.30 -14.10 -8.81
CA ARG A 272 20.38 -14.00 -7.35
C ARG A 272 21.66 -13.29 -6.92
N ARG A 273 21.57 -12.37 -5.96
CA ARG A 273 22.72 -11.72 -5.32
C ARG A 273 22.55 -11.72 -3.81
N ASP A 274 23.49 -12.34 -3.10
CA ASP A 274 23.55 -12.28 -1.65
C ASP A 274 24.57 -11.19 -1.27
N LEU A 275 24.20 -10.28 -0.38
CA LEU A 275 24.99 -9.12 0.03
C LEU A 275 25.16 -9.10 1.55
N SER A 276 26.38 -8.80 1.99
CA SER A 276 26.70 -8.53 3.40
C SER A 276 26.80 -7.02 3.58
N VAL A 277 25.80 -6.40 4.17
CA VAL A 277 25.73 -4.94 4.32
C VAL A 277 25.79 -4.56 5.78
N VAL A 278 26.54 -3.49 6.08
CA VAL A 278 26.63 -2.93 7.42
C VAL A 278 25.63 -1.80 7.49
N VAL A 279 24.76 -1.82 8.48
CA VAL A 279 23.72 -0.80 8.70
C VAL A 279 23.59 -0.50 10.19
N ASP A 280 22.89 0.58 10.52
CA ASP A 280 22.46 0.86 11.89
C ASP A 280 21.63 -0.30 12.49
N ALA A 281 21.77 -0.51 13.81
CA ALA A 281 21.05 -1.58 14.51
C ALA A 281 19.53 -1.39 14.58
N GLU A 282 19.00 -0.22 14.25
CA GLU A 282 17.56 0.05 14.18
C GLU A 282 16.99 -0.10 12.76
N GLU A 283 17.82 -0.34 11.74
CA GLU A 283 17.37 -0.49 10.35
C GLU A 283 16.45 -1.73 10.18
N ASP A 284 15.32 -1.53 9.49
CA ASP A 284 14.32 -2.56 9.15
C ASP A 284 14.21 -2.80 7.63
N GLU A 285 13.49 -3.86 7.25
CA GLU A 285 13.32 -4.25 5.83
C GLU A 285 12.65 -3.19 4.97
N GLU A 286 11.70 -2.44 5.54
CA GLU A 286 10.91 -1.45 4.81
C GLU A 286 11.75 -0.21 4.48
N THR A 287 12.51 0.29 5.45
CA THR A 287 13.43 1.42 5.25
C THR A 287 14.55 1.04 4.31
N LEU A 288 15.10 -0.17 4.46
CA LEU A 288 16.09 -0.75 3.56
C LEU A 288 15.54 -0.85 2.12
N GLY A 289 14.33 -1.36 1.96
CA GLY A 289 13.63 -1.47 0.69
C GLY A 289 13.37 -0.12 0.02
N ASP A 290 12.95 0.89 0.78
CA ASP A 290 12.74 2.26 0.28
C ASP A 290 14.06 2.88 -0.21
N ARG A 291 15.16 2.73 0.54
CA ARG A 291 16.50 3.20 0.11
C ARG A 291 16.93 2.56 -1.21
N ILE A 292 16.71 1.26 -1.34
CA ILE A 292 17.01 0.51 -2.56
C ILE A 292 16.18 1.02 -3.74
N ARG A 293 14.87 1.21 -3.56
CA ARG A 293 13.98 1.74 -4.62
C ARG A 293 14.37 3.16 -5.02
N VAL A 294 14.69 4.03 -4.06
CA VAL A 294 15.13 5.41 -4.32
C VAL A 294 16.42 5.43 -5.16
N ALA A 295 17.37 4.54 -4.83
CA ALA A 295 18.65 4.43 -5.54
C ALA A 295 18.50 3.87 -6.96
N LEU A 296 17.60 2.91 -7.18
CA LEU A 296 17.37 2.34 -8.50
C LEU A 296 16.48 3.22 -9.39
N GLY A 297 15.62 4.07 -8.80
CA GLY A 297 14.70 4.92 -9.54
C GLY A 297 13.82 4.11 -10.48
N ASP A 298 13.82 4.47 -11.76
CA ASP A 298 13.01 3.80 -12.80
C ASP A 298 13.38 2.32 -12.99
N ASN A 299 14.54 1.88 -12.50
CA ASN A 299 14.94 0.48 -12.55
C ASN A 299 14.47 -0.33 -11.32
N ALA A 300 13.68 0.23 -10.40
CA ALA A 300 13.25 -0.48 -9.19
C ALA A 300 12.50 -1.80 -9.50
N ASP A 301 11.73 -1.86 -10.59
CA ASP A 301 10.92 -3.02 -10.98
C ASP A 301 11.76 -4.26 -11.39
N VAL A 302 13.08 -4.10 -11.56
CA VAL A 302 13.99 -5.24 -11.79
C VAL A 302 14.13 -6.13 -10.56
N ILE A 303 13.85 -5.61 -9.35
CA ILE A 303 13.85 -6.40 -8.12
C ILE A 303 12.54 -7.15 -8.02
N GLU A 304 12.64 -8.48 -7.92
CA GLU A 304 11.51 -9.35 -7.62
C GLU A 304 11.29 -9.49 -6.12
N SER A 305 12.38 -9.63 -5.37
CA SER A 305 12.32 -9.68 -3.90
C SER A 305 13.62 -9.29 -3.23
N LEU A 306 13.48 -8.81 -2.00
CA LEU A 306 14.52 -8.56 -1.02
C LEU A 306 14.18 -9.37 0.23
N GLU A 307 15.12 -10.17 0.73
CA GLU A 307 14.94 -10.99 1.93
C GLU A 307 16.12 -10.78 2.88
N VAL A 308 15.87 -10.41 4.13
CA VAL A 308 16.89 -10.40 5.18
C VAL A 308 17.05 -11.81 5.75
N LEU A 309 18.14 -12.48 5.36
CA LEU A 309 18.44 -13.85 5.76
C LEU A 309 18.98 -13.95 7.20
N SER A 310 19.77 -12.96 7.61
CA SER A 310 20.28 -12.91 8.98
C SER A 310 20.72 -11.51 9.38
N ARG A 311 20.70 -11.29 10.70
CA ARG A 311 21.15 -10.06 11.36
C ARG A 311 22.15 -10.42 12.44
N THR A 312 23.38 -9.95 12.31
CA THR A 312 24.45 -10.21 13.29
C THR A 312 24.98 -8.89 13.86
N PRO A 313 24.80 -8.63 15.17
CA PRO A 313 25.38 -7.45 15.83
C PRO A 313 26.90 -7.43 15.74
N HIS A 314 27.50 -6.23 15.80
CA HIS A 314 28.95 -6.05 15.84
C HIS A 314 29.66 -7.04 16.77
N GLU A 315 29.21 -7.14 18.03
CA GLU A 315 29.83 -8.01 19.03
C GLU A 315 29.74 -9.51 18.68
N GLY A 316 28.69 -9.91 17.95
CA GLY A 316 28.46 -11.26 17.47
C GLY A 316 29.27 -11.63 16.23
N LEU A 317 29.90 -10.66 15.55
CA LEU A 317 30.69 -10.91 14.36
C LEU A 317 32.08 -11.48 14.68
N PRO A 318 32.55 -12.50 13.91
CA PRO A 318 33.92 -12.95 13.97
C PRO A 318 34.90 -11.78 13.79
N LYS A 319 36.04 -11.80 14.52
CA LYS A 319 37.03 -10.71 14.45
C LYS A 319 37.48 -10.39 13.03
N ALA A 320 37.67 -11.41 12.19
CA ALA A 320 38.02 -11.23 10.79
C ALA A 320 36.94 -10.48 9.98
N ALA A 321 35.65 -10.77 10.24
CA ALA A 321 34.54 -10.09 9.59
C ALA A 321 34.44 -8.63 10.05
N ARG A 322 34.62 -8.36 11.36
CA ARG A 322 34.68 -6.99 11.89
C ARG A 322 35.80 -6.18 11.26
N SER A 323 36.99 -6.75 11.15
CA SER A 323 38.14 -6.08 10.51
C SER A 323 37.92 -5.85 9.01
N ARG A 324 37.32 -6.80 8.29
CA ARG A 324 37.05 -6.69 6.85
C ARG A 324 35.97 -5.64 6.54
N LEU A 325 34.86 -5.67 7.28
CA LEU A 325 33.71 -4.80 7.05
C LEU A 325 33.83 -3.44 7.77
N GLY A 326 34.75 -3.32 8.73
CA GLY A 326 34.94 -2.11 9.53
C GLY A 326 33.74 -1.75 10.41
N THR A 327 32.98 -2.73 10.89
CA THR A 327 31.78 -2.50 11.70
C THR A 327 32.11 -1.86 13.04
N GLN A 328 31.20 -1.04 13.56
CA GLN A 328 31.31 -0.34 14.84
C GLN A 328 30.20 -0.75 15.82
N ASP A 329 30.34 -0.38 17.10
CA ASP A 329 29.28 -0.54 18.09
C ASP A 329 28.04 0.25 17.65
N GLY A 330 26.85 -0.34 17.82
CA GLY A 330 25.60 0.21 17.28
C GLY A 330 25.28 -0.20 15.84
N GLN A 331 26.19 -0.90 15.15
CA GLN A 331 25.93 -1.44 13.81
C GLN A 331 25.66 -2.95 13.82
N VAL A 332 24.92 -3.40 12.81
CA VAL A 332 24.69 -4.81 12.50
C VAL A 332 25.17 -5.12 11.09
N ASN A 333 25.58 -6.37 10.86
CA ASN A 333 25.71 -6.91 9.52
C ASN A 333 24.41 -7.62 9.14
N LEU A 334 23.73 -7.13 8.10
CA LEU A 334 22.63 -7.82 7.46
C LEU A 334 23.16 -8.65 6.30
N LEU A 335 22.81 -9.94 6.28
CA LEU A 335 22.92 -10.76 5.09
C LEU A 335 21.59 -10.68 4.35
N ILE A 336 21.57 -10.00 3.22
CA ILE A 336 20.38 -9.83 2.39
C ILE A 336 20.50 -10.62 1.11
N ARG A 337 19.37 -11.15 0.62
CA ARG A 337 19.25 -11.78 -0.69
C ARG A 337 18.36 -10.94 -1.57
N ILE A 338 18.86 -10.67 -2.76
CA ILE A 338 18.16 -9.93 -3.80
C ILE A 338 17.93 -10.85 -4.97
N MET A 339 16.68 -10.97 -5.37
CA MET A 339 16.28 -11.65 -6.60
C MET A 339 16.03 -10.58 -7.67
N LEU A 340 16.88 -10.54 -8.68
CA LEU A 340 16.74 -9.66 -9.83
C LEU A 340 16.08 -10.44 -10.97
N ARG A 341 14.89 -10.01 -11.37
CA ARG A 341 14.15 -10.59 -12.51
C ARG A 341 13.28 -9.51 -13.14
N PRO A 342 13.79 -8.78 -14.15
CA PRO A 342 12.96 -7.92 -14.98
C PRO A 342 11.87 -8.73 -15.67
N ILE A 343 10.75 -8.08 -15.97
CA ILE A 343 9.56 -8.72 -16.55
C ILE A 343 9.74 -8.95 -18.05
N ASP A 344 10.44 -8.05 -18.72
CA ASP A 344 10.50 -7.91 -20.18
C ASP A 344 11.80 -8.46 -20.79
N ARG A 345 12.85 -8.64 -19.99
CA ARG A 345 14.18 -9.07 -20.48
C ARG A 345 14.96 -9.92 -19.47
N THR A 346 15.87 -10.74 -20.00
CA THR A 346 16.86 -11.47 -19.19
C THR A 346 18.02 -10.55 -18.85
N LEU A 347 18.50 -10.60 -17.61
CA LEU A 347 19.73 -9.92 -17.21
C LEU A 347 20.95 -10.78 -17.52
N THR A 348 21.99 -10.16 -18.08
CA THR A 348 23.34 -10.72 -18.05
C THR A 348 23.91 -10.65 -16.63
N SER A 349 24.94 -11.46 -16.37
CA SER A 349 25.64 -11.42 -15.08
C SER A 349 26.24 -10.05 -14.78
N ASP A 350 26.75 -9.36 -15.79
CA ASP A 350 27.38 -8.05 -15.66
C ASP A 350 26.36 -6.97 -15.32
N GLU A 351 25.20 -6.95 -16.00
CA GLU A 351 24.11 -6.04 -15.67
C GLU A 351 23.58 -6.27 -14.24
N ALA A 352 23.44 -7.53 -13.84
CA ALA A 352 23.04 -7.88 -12.47
C ALA A 352 24.09 -7.45 -11.43
N ASN A 353 25.38 -7.43 -11.78
CA ASN A 353 26.45 -6.93 -10.91
C ASN A 353 26.44 -5.40 -10.80
N VAL A 354 26.16 -4.69 -11.90
CA VAL A 354 25.98 -3.24 -11.87
C VAL A 354 24.82 -2.86 -10.95
N ILE A 355 23.66 -3.51 -11.11
CA ILE A 355 22.49 -3.28 -10.25
C ILE A 355 22.82 -3.60 -8.78
N ARG A 356 23.50 -4.73 -8.53
CA ARG A 356 23.97 -5.10 -7.19
C ARG A 356 24.85 -4.03 -6.57
N ASN A 357 25.78 -3.44 -7.32
CA ASN A 357 26.69 -2.40 -6.82
C ASN A 357 25.92 -1.13 -6.45
N VAL A 358 24.95 -0.71 -7.27
CA VAL A 358 24.06 0.43 -6.94
C VAL A 358 23.30 0.17 -5.64
N ILE A 359 22.76 -1.04 -5.47
CA ILE A 359 22.06 -1.43 -4.24
C ILE A 359 23.02 -1.40 -3.05
N TYR A 360 24.21 -1.99 -3.19
CA TYR A 360 25.21 -2.03 -2.14
C TYR A 360 25.62 -0.62 -1.69
N GLU A 361 25.86 0.29 -2.64
CA GLU A 361 26.19 1.69 -2.36
C GLU A 361 25.08 2.44 -1.64
N ALA A 362 23.82 2.11 -1.94
CA ALA A 362 22.67 2.75 -1.31
C ALA A 362 22.47 2.35 0.16
N VAL A 363 22.80 1.11 0.52
CA VAL A 363 22.46 0.54 1.83
C VAL A 363 23.65 0.28 2.74
N HIS A 364 24.86 0.10 2.21
CA HIS A 364 26.04 -0.19 3.02
C HIS A 364 26.60 1.07 3.68
N GLU A 365 26.69 1.08 5.00
CA GLU A 365 27.19 2.18 5.84
C GLU A 365 28.56 1.88 6.46
N GLY A 366 29.14 0.72 6.15
CA GLY A 366 30.50 0.39 6.58
C GLY A 366 31.55 1.17 5.78
N PRO A 367 32.77 1.34 6.32
CA PRO A 367 33.83 2.11 5.68
C PRO A 367 34.49 1.41 4.48
N VAL A 368 34.18 0.14 4.22
CA VAL A 368 34.83 -0.68 3.18
C VAL A 368 33.80 -1.14 2.16
N MET A 369 33.93 -0.66 0.92
CA MET A 369 33.03 -1.03 -0.18
C MET A 369 33.50 -2.28 -0.91
N GLU A 370 32.61 -3.27 -1.03
CA GLU A 370 32.88 -4.53 -1.75
C GLU A 370 32.16 -4.54 -3.11
N LEU A 371 32.59 -3.68 -4.04
CA LEU A 371 32.06 -3.60 -5.41
C LEU A 371 32.72 -4.64 -6.32
N ILE A 372 31.96 -5.17 -7.29
CA ILE A 372 32.42 -6.22 -8.23
C ILE A 372 32.23 -5.86 -9.69
#